data_AF-X1E458-F1
#
_entry.id   AF-X1E458-F1
#
_cell.length_a   1.000
_cell.length_b   1.000
_cell.length_c   1.000
_cell.angle_alpha   90.00
_cell.angle_beta   90.00
_cell.angle_gamma   90.00
#
_symmetry.space_group_name_H-M   'P 1'
#
loop_
_entity.id
_entity.type
_entity.pdbx_description
1 polymer ?
#
loop_
_entity_poly.entity_id
_entity_poly.type
_entity_poly.pdbx_seq_one_letter_code
_entity_poly.pdbx_strand_id
1 'polypeptide(L)'
;MARLAPTPNAITNAITDPVCGMKVEPGMTRLVSNYQGHSYWFCSEDCRRAFEKNPEKYLNPKTVKHKWPTGWWGRYLERMAKANKELFGGGPPRCH
;
A
#
# COMPACT_ATOMS: atom_id res chain seq x y z
N MET A 1 -27.01 -1.95 37.11
CA MET A 1 -25.69 -1.32 36.95
C MET A 1 -25.39 -1.26 35.45
N ALA A 2 -25.82 -0.21 34.77
CA ALA A 2 -25.65 -0.09 33.32
C ALA A 2 -24.21 0.35 33.01
N ARG A 3 -23.36 -0.58 32.58
CA ARG A 3 -22.08 -0.26 31.93
C ARG A 3 -22.32 -0.22 30.43
N LEU A 4 -22.65 0.97 29.92
CA LEU A 4 -22.60 1.24 28.49
C LEU A 4 -21.13 1.18 28.06
N ALA A 5 -20.75 0.08 27.41
CA ALA A 5 -19.52 0.04 26.64
C ALA A 5 -19.72 0.97 25.43
N PRO A 6 -18.86 1.96 25.18
CA PRO A 6 -18.83 2.57 23.87
C PRO A 6 -18.31 1.49 22.91
N THR A 7 -19.19 0.94 22.07
CA THR A 7 -18.75 0.26 20.87
C THR A 7 -18.26 1.37 19.93
N PRO A 8 -16.95 1.47 19.62
CA PRO A 8 -16.56 2.27 18.48
C PRO A 8 -17.09 1.50 17.26
N ASN A 9 -18.27 1.90 16.81
CA ASN A 9 -18.70 1.73 15.44
C ASN A 9 -17.80 2.65 14.60
N ALA A 10 -16.50 2.35 14.60
CA ALA A 10 -15.49 3.10 13.89
C ALA A 10 -15.65 2.72 12.44
N ILE A 11 -16.15 3.67 11.66
CA ILE A 11 -15.93 3.69 10.22
C ILE A 11 -14.40 3.83 10.08
N THR A 12 -13.68 2.71 10.08
CA THR A 12 -12.22 2.67 10.03
C THR A 12 -11.81 3.02 8.61
N ASN A 13 -11.80 4.32 8.31
CA ASN A 13 -11.05 4.84 7.18
C ASN A 13 -9.57 4.62 7.49
N ALA A 14 -9.11 3.39 7.30
CA ALA A 14 -7.73 3.01 7.44
C ALA A 14 -6.93 3.79 6.38
N ILE A 15 -6.18 4.77 6.85
CA ILE A 15 -5.36 5.64 6.01
C ILE A 15 -4.11 4.85 5.64
N THR A 16 -3.64 4.99 4.41
CA THR A 16 -2.41 4.31 3.98
C THR A 16 -1.22 5.22 4.25
N ASP A 17 -0.22 4.72 4.98
CA ASP A 17 1.05 5.39 5.18
C ASP A 17 1.77 5.55 3.82
N PRO A 18 2.12 6.77 3.39
CA PRO A 18 2.73 7.01 2.08
C PRO A 18 4.17 6.50 1.96
N VAL A 19 4.84 6.19 3.08
CA VAL A 19 6.23 5.71 3.10
C VAL A 19 6.30 4.20 2.94
N CYS A 20 5.54 3.46 3.75
CA CYS A 20 5.60 2.00 3.79
C CYS A 20 4.38 1.30 3.16
N GLY A 21 3.28 2.01 2.90
CA GLY A 21 2.05 1.44 2.38
C GLY A 21 1.22 0.66 3.42
N MET A 22 1.59 0.71 4.70
CA MET A 22 0.80 0.08 5.77
C MET A 22 -0.48 0.86 6.05
N LYS A 23 -1.54 0.13 6.40
CA LYS A 23 -2.79 0.72 6.88
C LYS A 23 -2.62 1.20 8.31
N VAL A 24 -2.97 2.46 8.56
CA VAL A 24 -2.95 3.12 9.86
C VAL A 24 -4.33 3.62 10.22
N GLU A 25 -4.73 3.41 11.47
CA GLU A 25 -6.01 3.88 11.97
C GLU A 25 -5.89 5.33 12.48
N PRO A 26 -6.62 6.29 11.88
CA PRO A 26 -6.67 7.66 12.38
C PRO A 26 -7.27 7.66 13.79
N GLY A 27 -6.43 7.97 14.78
CA GLY A 27 -6.82 8.00 16.20
C GLY A 27 -6.01 7.06 17.10
N MET A 28 -5.39 6.01 16.56
CA MET A 28 -4.44 5.19 17.33
C MET A 28 -3.04 5.80 17.37
N THR A 29 -2.65 6.50 16.31
CA THR A 29 -1.31 7.10 16.18
C THR A 29 -1.36 8.61 16.32
N ARG A 30 -0.45 9.16 17.15
CA ARG A 30 -0.17 10.61 17.24
C ARG A 30 0.87 11.06 16.21
N LEU A 31 1.35 10.14 15.36
CA LEU A 31 2.38 10.40 14.36
C LEU A 31 1.70 10.95 13.11
N VAL A 32 1.55 12.26 13.10
CA VAL A 32 0.93 13.03 12.01
C VAL A 32 1.93 14.07 11.49
N SER A 33 1.94 14.30 10.19
CA SER A 33 2.69 15.41 9.57
C SER A 33 1.78 16.18 8.64
N ASN A 34 1.82 17.51 8.70
CA ASN A 34 1.10 18.36 7.76
C ASN A 34 2.03 18.73 6.60
N TYR A 35 1.59 18.50 5.37
CA TYR A 35 2.33 18.86 4.17
C TYR A 35 1.37 19.34 3.08
N GLN A 36 1.64 20.52 2.52
CA GLN A 36 0.76 21.18 1.52
C GLN A 36 -0.71 21.32 1.97
N GLY A 37 -0.95 21.53 3.27
CA GLY A 37 -2.31 21.65 3.81
C GLY A 37 -3.03 20.31 4.03
N HIS A 38 -2.40 19.18 3.72
CA HIS A 38 -2.91 17.85 3.99
C HIS A 38 -2.22 17.23 5.21
N SER A 39 -3.01 16.63 6.09
CA SER A 39 -2.49 15.82 7.20
C SER A 39 -2.22 14.39 6.72
N TYR A 40 -1.04 13.88 7.02
CA TYR A 40 -0.62 12.50 6.73
C TYR A 40 -0.34 11.76 8.03
N TRP A 41 -0.76 10.50 8.11
CA TRP A 41 -0.61 9.64 9.29
C TRP A 41 0.44 8.56 9.01
N PHE A 42 1.25 8.25 10.02
CA PHE A 42 2.36 7.31 9.90
C PHE A 42 2.27 6.18 10.93
N CYS A 43 2.75 5.00 10.55
CA CYS A 43 2.79 3.83 11.43
C CYS A 43 3.89 3.92 12.49
N SER A 44 4.96 4.66 12.20
CA SER A 44 6.15 4.75 13.06
C SER A 44 6.83 6.12 12.94
N GLU A 45 7.60 6.48 13.97
CA GLU A 45 8.34 7.75 13.95
C GLU A 45 9.37 7.79 12.82
N ASP A 46 9.96 6.65 12.48
CA ASP A 46 10.91 6.54 11.37
C ASP A 46 10.22 6.87 10.02
N CYS A 47 9.02 6.35 9.78
CA CYS A 47 8.21 6.70 8.60
C CYS A 47 7.90 8.20 8.57
N ARG A 48 7.48 8.79 9.69
CA ARG A 48 7.25 10.25 9.76
C ARG A 48 8.52 11.02 9.42
N ARG A 49 9.66 10.68 10.04
CA ARG A 49 10.95 11.36 9.82
C ARG A 49 11.44 11.20 8.38
N ALA A 50 11.26 10.02 7.79
CA ALA A 50 11.59 9.77 6.39
C ALA A 50 10.74 10.63 5.45
N PHE A 51 9.44 10.76 5.74
CA PHE A 51 8.52 11.63 5.01
C PHE A 51 8.91 13.11 5.15
N GLU A 52 9.18 13.58 6.37
CA GLU A 52 9.60 14.97 6.63
C GLU A 52 10.90 15.34 5.88
N LYS A 53 11.82 14.37 5.72
CA LYS A 53 13.07 14.58 4.97
C LYS A 53 12.85 14.74 3.46
N ASN A 54 11.93 13.99 2.87
CA ASN A 54 11.70 13.99 1.41
C ASN A 54 10.23 13.66 1.06
N PRO A 55 9.27 14.56 1.34
CA PRO A 55 7.86 14.27 1.18
C PRO A 55 7.45 14.06 -0.28
N GLU A 56 8.04 14.81 -1.20
CA GLU A 56 7.77 14.71 -2.65
C GLU A 56 8.08 13.33 -3.23
N LYS A 57 9.05 12.62 -2.66
CA LYS A 57 9.43 11.26 -3.08
C LYS A 57 8.31 10.24 -2.82
N TYR A 58 7.59 10.43 -1.72
CA TYR A 58 6.53 9.50 -1.28
C TYR A 58 5.15 9.90 -1.81
N LEU A 59 4.93 11.18 -2.11
CA LEU A 59 3.67 11.69 -2.65
C LEU A 59 3.54 11.56 -4.16
N ASN A 60 4.63 11.27 -4.87
CA ASN A 60 4.59 10.96 -6.29
C ASN A 60 4.61 9.43 -6.47
N PRO A 61 3.45 8.74 -6.52
CA PRO A 61 3.41 7.33 -6.87
C PRO A 61 3.90 7.24 -8.32
N LYS A 62 5.20 7.01 -8.50
CA LYS A 62 5.73 6.59 -9.78
C LYS A 62 5.08 5.26 -10.05
N THR A 63 3.99 5.29 -10.82
CA THR A 63 3.47 4.13 -11.50
C THR A 63 4.67 3.56 -12.21
N VAL A 64 5.20 2.45 -11.68
CA VAL A 64 6.16 1.65 -12.40
C VAL A 64 5.39 1.13 -13.58
N LYS A 65 5.36 1.93 -14.65
CA LYS A 65 5.00 1.49 -15.98
C LYS A 65 6.11 0.52 -16.33
N HIS A 66 5.96 -0.72 -15.88
CA HIS A 66 6.78 -1.83 -16.30
C HIS A 66 6.55 -1.94 -17.81
N LYS A 67 7.36 -1.23 -18.59
CA LYS A 67 7.55 -1.52 -20.00
C LYS A 67 8.21 -2.89 -20.01
N TRP A 68 7.38 -3.90 -20.20
CA TRP A 68 7.85 -5.25 -20.44
C TRP A 68 8.85 -5.22 -21.60
N PRO A 69 10.01 -5.89 -21.46
CA PRO A 69 11.03 -5.87 -22.49
C PRO A 69 10.54 -6.65 -23.71
N THR A 70 10.23 -5.94 -24.80
CA THR A 70 9.97 -6.56 -26.11
C THR A 70 11.30 -7.13 -26.64
N GLY A 71 11.57 -8.41 -26.38
CA GLY A 71 12.84 -9.07 -26.72
C GLY A 71 12.90 -10.54 -26.30
N TRP A 72 14.10 -11.12 -26.28
CA TRP A 72 14.35 -12.55 -25.96
C TRP A 72 13.74 -12.99 -24.62
N TRP A 73 13.81 -12.14 -23.59
CA TRP A 73 13.19 -12.37 -22.28
C TRP A 73 11.65 -12.30 -22.32
N GLY A 74 11.07 -11.46 -23.16
CA GLY A 74 9.61 -11.39 -23.34
C GLY A 74 9.04 -12.67 -23.95
N ARG A 75 9.69 -13.21 -25.00
CA ARG A 75 9.30 -14.50 -25.59
C ARG A 75 9.51 -15.68 -24.64
N TYR A 76 10.54 -15.64 -23.81
CA TYR A 76 10.75 -16.64 -22.75
C TYR A 76 9.64 -16.61 -21.69
N LEU A 77 9.27 -15.43 -21.19
CA LEU A 77 8.21 -15.28 -20.19
C LEU A 77 6.84 -15.66 -20.75
N GLU A 78 6.56 -15.42 -22.03
CA GLU A 78 5.34 -15.89 -22.70
C GLU A 78 5.29 -17.43 -22.78
N ARG A 79 6.42 -18.07 -23.12
CA ARG A 79 6.55 -19.54 -23.11
C ARG A 79 6.35 -20.11 -21.70
N MET A 80 6.89 -19.46 -20.68
CA MET A 80 6.72 -19.85 -19.27
C MET A 80 5.28 -19.62 -18.80
N ALA A 81 4.64 -18.51 -19.18
CA ALA A 81 3.24 -18.24 -18.88
C ALA A 81 2.30 -19.27 -19.54
N LYS A 82 2.62 -19.70 -20.77
CA LYS A 82 1.90 -20.79 -21.45
C LYS A 82 2.04 -22.12 -20.72
N ALA A 83 3.26 -22.50 -20.35
CA ALA A 83 3.51 -23.72 -19.58
C ALA A 83 2.84 -23.69 -18.20
N ASN A 84 2.88 -22.55 -17.51
CA ASN A 84 2.18 -22.38 -16.23
C ASN A 84 0.65 -22.43 -16.39
N LYS A 85 0.10 -21.91 -17.50
CA LYS A 85 -1.34 -22.00 -17.80
C LYS A 85 -1.78 -23.43 -18.07
N GLU A 86 -0.98 -24.20 -18.81
CA GLU A 86 -1.26 -25.60 -19.12
C GLU A 86 -1.17 -26.51 -17.89
N LEU A 87 -0.28 -26.18 -16.94
CA LEU A 87 -0.08 -26.96 -15.71
C LEU A 87 -0.98 -26.54 -14.53
N PHE A 88 -1.31 -25.26 -14.41
CA PHE A 88 -1.98 -24.70 -13.23
C PHE A 88 -3.26 -23.90 -13.54
N GLY A 89 -3.77 -23.95 -14.78
CA GLY A 89 -5.07 -23.38 -15.15
C GLY A 89 -5.13 -21.84 -15.20
N GLY A 90 -4.01 -21.13 -15.03
CA GLY A 90 -3.87 -19.72 -15.38
C GLY A 90 -4.78 -18.72 -14.66
N GLY A 91 -5.27 -19.05 -13.46
CA GLY A 91 -5.97 -18.09 -12.59
C GLY A 91 -5.02 -17.53 -11.54
N PRO A 92 -4.99 -16.20 -11.28
CA PRO A 92 -4.35 -15.69 -10.07
C PRO A 92 -5.01 -16.34 -8.84
N PRO A 93 -4.24 -16.61 -7.76
CA PRO A 93 -4.82 -17.18 -6.54
C PRO A 93 -5.96 -16.27 -6.08
N ARG A 94 -7.17 -16.83 -6.00
CA ARG A 94 -8.31 -16.09 -5.47
C ARG A 94 -8.11 -15.97 -3.97
N CYS A 95 -7.95 -14.75 -3.49
CA CYS A 95 -8.06 -14.49 -2.06
C CYS A 95 -9.47 -14.93 -1.61
N HIS A 96 -9.53 -15.84 -0.64
CA HIS A 96 -10.76 -16.20 0.07
C HIS A 96 -11.19 -15.05 0.99
#